data_AF-A0A6C0AIR5-F1
#
_entry.id   AF-A0A6C0AIR5-F1
#
_cell.length_a   1.000
_cell.length_b   1.000
_cell.length_c   1.000
_cell.angle_alpha   90.00
_cell.angle_beta   90.00
_cell.angle_gamma   90.00
#
_symmetry.space_group_name_H-M   'P 1'
#
loop_
_entity.id
_entity.type
_entity.pdbx_description
1 polymer ?
#
loop_
_entity_poly.entity_id
_entity_poly.type
_entity_poly.pdbx_seq_one_letter_code
_entity_poly.pdbx_strand_id
1 'polypeptide(L)'
;MADEIMTGGLSHRAIGSRAQVMHGTAHHTKGGLTKKHLKYNKYGKIVSARKSALAKSKGTLRKWEKKTGHRWTIKNGKPMKVKHGKAKKGKKGGAEESESDEE
;
A
#
# COMPACT_ATOMS: atom_id res chain seq x y z
N MET A 1 -10.45 34.28 -21.98
CA MET A 1 -10.89 33.22 -22.89
C MET A 1 -10.11 31.97 -22.50
N ALA A 2 -10.43 31.36 -21.36
CA ALA A 2 -11.38 30.24 -21.26
C ALA A 2 -10.95 29.09 -22.19
N ASP A 3 -9.83 28.43 -21.83
CA ASP A 3 -9.46 27.15 -22.42
C ASP A 3 -10.40 26.10 -21.82
N GLU A 4 -11.41 25.79 -22.61
CA GLU A 4 -12.56 24.96 -22.34
C GLU A 4 -12.09 23.52 -22.03
N ILE A 5 -12.01 23.20 -20.74
CA ILE A 5 -11.73 21.86 -20.26
C ILE A 5 -12.90 20.98 -20.70
N MET A 6 -12.72 20.24 -21.79
CA MET A 6 -13.70 19.27 -22.29
C MET A 6 -14.06 18.26 -21.19
N THR A 7 -15.12 18.54 -20.44
CA THR A 7 -15.83 17.58 -19.60
C THR A 7 -16.57 16.60 -20.52
N GLY A 8 -15.80 15.75 -21.20
CA GLY A 8 -16.33 14.64 -21.99
C GLY A 8 -16.96 13.61 -21.06
N GLY A 9 -18.29 13.69 -20.93
CA GLY A 9 -19.20 12.65 -20.44
C GLY A 9 -18.65 11.71 -19.37
N LEU A 10 -18.91 12.02 -18.10
CA LEU A 10 -18.73 11.11 -16.95
C LEU A 10 -19.73 9.94 -17.01
N SER A 11 -19.67 9.11 -18.05
CA SER A 11 -20.25 7.78 -17.99
C SER A 11 -19.45 6.99 -16.96
N HIS A 12 -19.99 6.89 -15.74
CA HIS A 12 -19.49 5.98 -14.72
C HIS A 12 -19.50 4.56 -15.27
N ARG A 13 -18.36 4.13 -15.82
CA ARG A 13 -18.21 2.77 -16.34
C ARG A 13 -18.26 1.82 -15.15
N ALA A 14 -19.08 0.77 -15.25
CA ALA A 14 -19.14 -0.22 -14.18
C ALA A 14 -17.75 -0.82 -13.91
N ILE A 15 -17.03 -1.19 -14.98
CA ILE A 15 -15.72 -1.84 -14.92
C ILE A 15 -14.66 -0.90 -15.51
N GLY A 16 -13.55 -0.71 -14.78
CA GLY A 16 -12.41 0.09 -15.23
C GLY A 16 -11.05 -0.40 -14.73
N SER A 17 -10.01 0.38 -15.03
CA SER A 17 -8.67 0.18 -14.49
C SER A 17 -8.59 0.60 -13.03
N ARG A 18 -7.55 0.17 -12.32
CA ARG A 18 -7.33 0.58 -10.91
C ARG A 18 -7.22 2.10 -10.77
N ALA A 19 -6.59 2.77 -11.73
CA ALA A 19 -6.47 4.22 -11.75
C ALA A 19 -7.85 4.87 -11.90
N GLN A 20 -8.65 4.42 -12.87
CA GLN A 20 -10.02 4.91 -13.09
C GLN A 20 -10.90 4.77 -11.84
N VAL A 21 -10.79 3.64 -11.13
CA VAL A 21 -11.51 3.43 -9.85
C VAL A 21 -11.05 4.39 -8.75
N MET A 22 -9.75 4.73 -8.69
CA MET A 22 -9.25 5.70 -7.71
C MET A 22 -9.67 7.14 -8.04
N HIS A 23 -9.69 7.49 -9.32
CA HIS A 23 -10.12 8.80 -9.83
C HIS A 23 -11.65 8.96 -9.90
N GLY A 24 -12.43 7.90 -9.66
CA GLY A 24 -13.89 7.95 -9.61
C GLY A 24 -14.60 7.81 -10.96
N THR A 25 -13.86 7.57 -12.05
CA THR A 25 -14.43 7.39 -13.39
C THR A 25 -15.00 5.98 -13.62
N ALA A 26 -14.72 5.03 -12.70
CA ALA A 26 -15.26 3.67 -12.75
C ALA A 26 -15.63 3.15 -11.35
N HIS A 27 -16.64 2.28 -11.27
CA HIS A 27 -17.13 1.74 -9.98
C HIS A 27 -16.18 0.69 -9.39
N HIS A 28 -15.74 -0.27 -10.20
CA HIS A 28 -14.87 -1.36 -9.77
C HIS A 28 -13.92 -1.81 -10.88
N THR A 29 -12.88 -2.55 -10.49
CA THR A 29 -11.98 -3.19 -11.46
C THR A 29 -12.59 -4.46 -12.03
N LYS A 30 -12.02 -4.99 -13.13
CA LYS A 30 -12.40 -6.31 -13.69
C LYS A 30 -12.44 -7.45 -12.64
N GLY A 31 -11.66 -7.33 -11.56
CA GLY A 31 -11.63 -8.30 -10.46
C GLY A 31 -12.49 -7.93 -9.24
N GLY A 32 -13.50 -7.06 -9.38
CA GLY A 32 -14.41 -6.69 -8.30
C GLY A 32 -13.82 -5.77 -7.21
N LEU A 33 -12.60 -5.26 -7.40
CA LEU A 33 -11.99 -4.34 -6.43
C LEU A 33 -12.59 -2.93 -6.59
N THR A 34 -13.24 -2.44 -5.54
CA THR A 34 -13.71 -1.05 -5.39
C THR A 34 -12.61 -0.17 -4.80
N LYS A 35 -12.83 1.15 -4.75
CA LYS A 35 -11.88 2.12 -4.20
C LYS A 35 -11.44 1.79 -2.77
N LYS A 36 -12.36 1.30 -1.92
CA LYS A 36 -12.08 0.86 -0.53
C LYS A 36 -11.06 -0.29 -0.45
N HIS A 37 -10.97 -1.12 -1.49
CA HIS A 37 -10.07 -2.27 -1.55
C HIS A 37 -8.70 -1.94 -2.15
N LEU A 38 -8.50 -0.71 -2.63
CA LEU A 38 -7.27 -0.23 -3.26
C LEU A 38 -6.55 0.77 -2.36
N LYS A 39 -5.24 0.85 -2.50
CA LYS A 39 -4.41 1.86 -1.83
C LYS A 39 -3.16 2.16 -2.63
N TYR A 40 -2.59 3.34 -2.40
CA TYR A 40 -1.26 3.66 -2.89
C TYR A 40 -0.20 3.01 -1.99
N ASN A 41 0.83 2.44 -2.62
CA ASN A 41 2.05 2.07 -1.91
C ASN A 41 3.01 3.28 -1.83
N LYS A 42 4.11 3.12 -1.10
CA LYS A 42 5.15 4.16 -0.97
C LYS A 42 5.83 4.59 -2.28
N TYR A 43 5.57 3.87 -3.37
CA TYR A 43 6.11 4.14 -4.71
C TYR A 43 5.02 4.70 -5.65
N GLY A 44 3.86 5.11 -5.12
CA GLY A 44 2.76 5.66 -5.91
C GLY A 44 1.98 4.63 -6.74
N LYS A 45 2.25 3.33 -6.61
CA LYS A 45 1.51 2.29 -7.34
C LYS A 45 0.24 1.90 -6.60
N ILE A 46 -0.85 1.75 -7.34
CA ILE A 46 -2.15 1.31 -6.82
C ILE A 46 -2.14 -0.22 -6.67
N VAL A 47 -2.25 -0.68 -5.43
CA VAL A 47 -2.26 -2.10 -5.06
C VAL A 47 -3.51 -2.46 -4.27
N SER A 48 -3.87 -3.74 -4.22
CA SER A 48 -4.96 -4.17 -3.35
C SER A 48 -4.51 -4.21 -1.88
N ALA A 49 -5.35 -3.67 -1.00
CA ALA A 49 -5.10 -3.61 0.43
C ALA A 49 -4.92 -5.01 1.03
N ARG A 50 -5.81 -5.95 0.68
CA ARG A 50 -5.76 -7.35 1.09
C ARG A 50 -4.45 -8.04 0.70
N LYS A 51 -4.01 -7.91 -0.55
CA LYS A 51 -2.76 -8.56 -1.01
C LYS A 51 -1.53 -7.96 -0.34
N SER A 52 -1.54 -6.65 -0.10
CA SER A 52 -0.48 -5.99 0.66
C SER A 52 -0.41 -6.48 2.11
N ALA A 53 -1.55 -6.66 2.79
CA ALA A 53 -1.61 -7.22 4.15
C ALA A 53 -1.14 -8.68 4.18
N LEU A 54 -1.63 -9.51 3.26
CA LEU A 54 -1.22 -10.91 3.12
C LEU A 54 0.28 -11.08 2.86
N ALA A 55 0.89 -10.19 2.07
CA ALA A 55 2.33 -10.23 1.83
C ALA A 55 3.13 -9.98 3.11
N LYS A 56 2.66 -9.07 3.99
CA LYS A 56 3.29 -8.79 5.29
C LYS A 56 3.14 -9.97 6.26
N SER A 57 1.97 -10.63 6.28
CA SER A 57 1.72 -11.76 7.18
C SER A 57 2.43 -13.03 6.76
N LYS A 58 2.46 -13.35 5.45
CA LYS A 58 3.15 -14.54 4.93
C LYS A 58 4.65 -14.53 5.23
N GLY A 59 5.26 -13.34 5.28
CA GLY A 59 6.65 -13.17 5.69
C GLY A 59 7.63 -14.01 4.88
N THR A 60 7.37 -14.23 3.58
CA THR A 60 8.19 -15.08 2.69
C THR A 60 9.65 -14.65 2.68
N LEU A 61 9.91 -13.34 2.62
CA LEU A 61 11.25 -12.78 2.74
C LEU A 61 11.89 -13.17 4.09
N ARG A 62 11.17 -12.98 5.20
CA ARG A 62 11.66 -13.31 6.54
C ARG A 62 11.95 -14.81 6.71
N LYS A 63 11.14 -15.69 6.09
CA LYS A 63 11.39 -17.14 6.07
C LYS A 63 12.67 -17.47 5.28
N TRP A 64 12.85 -16.85 4.12
CA TRP A 64 14.04 -17.03 3.29
C TRP A 64 15.31 -16.49 3.96
N GLU A 65 15.24 -15.32 4.60
CA GLU A 65 16.34 -14.74 5.40
C GLU A 65 16.78 -15.70 6.50
N LYS A 66 15.84 -16.32 7.22
CA LYS A 66 16.13 -17.32 8.25
C LYS A 66 16.80 -18.57 7.68
N LYS A 67 16.34 -19.05 6.52
CA LYS A 67 16.89 -20.26 5.88
C LYS A 67 18.31 -20.05 5.37
N THR A 68 18.58 -18.91 4.73
CA THR A 68 19.87 -18.63 4.09
C THR A 68 20.85 -17.94 5.04
N GLY A 69 20.40 -17.34 6.14
CA GLY A 69 21.20 -16.48 7.00
C GLY A 69 21.61 -15.16 6.32
N HIS A 70 21.09 -14.87 5.13
CA HIS A 70 21.40 -13.67 4.36
C HIS A 70 20.28 -12.65 4.51
N ARG A 71 20.57 -11.54 5.19
CA ARG A 71 19.71 -10.35 5.18
C ARG A 71 20.43 -9.24 4.43
N TRP A 72 19.77 -8.72 3.40
CA TRP A 72 20.28 -7.62 2.59
C TRP A 72 19.42 -6.38 2.82
N THR A 73 20.08 -5.24 2.98
CA THR A 73 19.42 -3.93 3.06
C THR A 73 20.06 -2.99 2.07
N ILE A 74 19.29 -2.01 1.60
CA ILE A 74 19.83 -0.91 0.80
C ILE A 74 20.15 0.22 1.78
N LYS A 75 21.42 0.60 1.88
CA LYS A 75 21.88 1.76 2.64
C LYS A 75 22.65 2.66 1.69
N ASN A 76 22.27 3.93 1.61
CA ASN A 76 22.89 4.91 0.71
C ASN A 76 22.95 4.43 -0.75
N GLY A 77 21.87 3.84 -1.25
CA GLY A 77 21.76 3.34 -2.63
C GLY A 77 22.55 2.06 -2.93
N LYS A 78 23.32 1.52 -1.99
CA LYS A 78 24.14 0.32 -2.18
C LYS A 78 23.55 -0.88 -1.44
N PRO A 79 23.53 -2.08 -2.06
CA PRO A 79 23.12 -3.30 -1.37
C PRO A 79 24.20 -3.75 -0.38
N MET A 80 23.83 -3.97 0.88
CA MET A 80 24.75 -4.39 1.93
C MET A 80 24.17 -5.58 2.71
N LYS A 81 25.01 -6.56 3.03
CA LYS A 81 24.67 -7.70 3.89
C LYS A 81 24.70 -7.25 5.36
N VAL A 82 23.60 -7.44 6.08
CA VAL A 82 23.51 -7.21 7.52
C VAL A 82 23.43 -8.53 8.27
N LYS A 83 24.15 -8.64 9.39
CA LYS A 83 24.01 -9.79 10.31
C LYS A 83 22.67 -9.68 11.05
N HIS A 84 22.06 -10.81 11.37
CA HIS A 84 20.96 -10.85 12.32
C HIS A 84 21.48 -10.47 13.72
N GLY A 85 21.47 -9.19 14.05
CA GLY A 85 21.75 -8.72 15.41
C GLY A 85 20.64 -9.16 16.36
N LYS A 86 20.99 -9.58 17.58
CA LYS A 86 20.02 -9.73 18.67
C LYS A 86 19.25 -8.41 18.80
N ALA A 87 17.91 -8.48 18.78
CA ALA A 87 17.08 -7.30 18.91
C ALA A 87 17.41 -6.56 20.22
N LYS A 88 17.87 -5.31 20.15
CA LYS A 88 17.77 -4.41 21.30
C LYS A 88 16.29 -4.09 21.48
N LYS A 89 15.72 -4.55 22.60
CA LYS A 89 14.35 -4.26 23.05
C LYS A 89 14.23 -2.76 23.28
N GLY A 90 13.68 -2.03 22.30
CA GLY A 90 13.45 -0.59 22.34
C GLY A 90 11.97 -0.27 22.25
N LYS A 91 11.41 0.17 23.38
CA LYS A 91 10.15 0.86 23.68
C LYS A 91 9.09 1.00 22.54
N LYS A 92 7.99 0.28 22.73
CA LYS A 92 6.67 0.48 22.10
C LYS A 92 6.08 1.80 22.65
N GLY A 93 6.04 2.86 21.86
CA GLY A 93 5.09 3.97 22.03
C GLY A 93 4.07 3.83 20.90
N GLY A 94 2.76 3.90 21.09
CA GLY A 94 1.94 4.50 22.12
C GLY A 94 0.74 4.98 21.31
N ALA A 95 -0.35 4.21 21.31
CA ALA A 95 -1.59 4.58 20.63
C ALA A 95 -2.34 5.50 21.59
N GLU A 96 -2.52 6.76 21.22
CA GLU A 96 -3.50 7.64 21.83
C GLU A 96 -4.78 7.53 20.99
N GLU A 97 -5.75 6.76 21.52
CA GLU A 97 -7.16 6.92 21.20
C GLU A 97 -7.59 8.23 21.84
N SER A 98 -7.90 9.24 21.03
CA SER A 98 -8.74 10.37 21.47
C SER A 98 -10.19 9.98 21.22
N GLU A 99 -10.79 9.42 22.25
CA GLU A 99 -12.23 9.50 22.54
C GLU A 99 -12.62 10.99 22.56
N SER A 100 -13.71 11.34 21.88
CA SER A 100 -14.30 12.68 21.98
C SER A 100 -15.80 12.46 22.10
N ASP A 101 -16.23 12.57 23.36
CA ASP A 101 -17.58 12.67 23.88
C ASP A 101 -18.50 13.62 23.10
N GLU A 102 -19.78 13.37 23.36
CA GLU A 102 -20.99 14.03 22.87
C GLU A 102 -21.05 15.55 23.09
N GLU A 103 -21.75 16.25 22.19
CA GLU A 103 -22.83 17.19 22.54
C GLU A 103 -23.85 17.30 21.40
#